data_AF-A0A3M9NSC0-F1
#
_entry.id   AF-A0A3M9NSC0-F1
#
_cell.length_a   1.000
_cell.length_b   1.000
_cell.length_c   1.000
_cell.angle_alpha   90.00
_cell.angle_beta   90.00
_cell.angle_gamma   90.00
#
_symmetry.space_group_name_H-M   'P 1'
#
loop_
_entity.id
_entity.type
_entity.pdbx_description
1 polymer ?
#
loop_
_entity_poly.entity_id
_entity_poly.type
_entity_poly.pdbx_seq_one_letter_code
_entity_poly.pdbx_strand_id
1 'polypeptide(L)'
;MHQYNGQYELKPGLIVTINAKDSVLIATPTGQGYKTLYAEKKDFFFEKEKDVQLDFTRNDKNEVDGFIFHQSGSEIRVKKIK
;
A
#
# COMPACT_ATOMS: atom_id res chain seq x y z
N MET A 1 5.12 -0.81 -11.81
CA MET A 1 5.15 -0.34 -10.41
C MET A 1 4.46 1.02 -10.24
N HIS A 2 4.65 2.00 -11.13
CA HIS A 2 4.10 3.36 -10.96
C HIS A 2 2.58 3.49 -10.75
N GLN A 3 1.77 2.54 -11.22
CA GLN A 3 0.31 2.54 -11.01
C GLN A 3 -0.12 2.55 -9.54
N TYR A 4 0.74 2.08 -8.64
CA TYR A 4 0.48 2.05 -7.19
C TYR A 4 0.87 3.36 -6.51
N ASN A 5 1.55 4.28 -7.21
CA ASN A 5 1.92 5.57 -6.65
C ASN A 5 0.68 6.35 -6.25
N GLY A 6 0.74 6.97 -5.08
CA GLY A 6 -0.35 7.79 -4.58
C GLY A 6 -0.36 7.92 -3.07
N GLN A 7 -1.41 8.58 -2.59
CA GLN A 7 -1.71 8.72 -1.18
C GLN A 7 -2.95 7.90 -0.84
N TYR A 8 -2.88 7.19 0.27
CA TYR A 8 -3.90 6.26 0.72
C TYR A 8 -4.24 6.57 2.17
N GLU A 9 -5.51 6.77 2.49
CA GLU A 9 -5.94 7.14 3.83
C GLU A 9 -6.34 5.90 4.63
N LEU A 10 -5.48 5.48 5.57
CA LEU A 10 -5.68 4.29 6.40
C LEU A 10 -6.72 4.54 7.50
N LYS A 11 -6.71 5.74 8.06
CA LYS A 11 -7.70 6.28 9.00
C LYS A 11 -7.63 7.82 8.94
N PRO A 12 -8.63 8.55 9.44
CA PRO A 12 -8.63 10.01 9.40
C PRO A 12 -7.31 10.60 9.90
N GLY A 13 -6.62 11.33 9.03
CA GLY A 13 -5.33 11.98 9.32
C GLY A 13 -4.09 11.06 9.31
N LEU A 14 -4.23 9.77 9.02
CA LEU A 14 -3.10 8.86 8.77
C LEU A 14 -3.04 8.48 7.30
N ILE A 15 -2.11 9.12 6.59
CA ILE A 15 -1.91 8.93 5.15
C ILE A 15 -0.68 8.06 4.94
N VAL A 16 -0.82 7.03 4.12
CA VAL A 16 0.29 6.24 3.60
C VAL A 16 0.61 6.73 2.20
N THR A 17 1.81 7.30 2.03
CA THR A 17 2.30 7.66 0.71
C THR A 17 3.06 6.48 0.11
N ILE A 18 2.62 6.00 -1.06
CA ILE A 18 3.26 4.91 -1.79
C ILE A 18 4.05 5.49 -2.96
N ASN A 19 5.32 5.12 -3.07
CA ASN A 19 6.20 5.48 -4.19
C ASN A 19 6.91 4.25 -4.73
N ALA A 20 6.78 3.98 -6.02
CA ALA A 20 7.57 2.99 -6.72
C ALA A 20 9.02 3.46 -6.83
N LYS A 21 9.95 2.59 -6.44
CA LYS A 21 11.38 2.76 -6.62
C LYS A 21 11.97 1.44 -7.14
N ASP A 22 12.48 1.45 -8.36
CA ASP A 22 12.99 0.26 -9.03
C ASP A 22 11.95 -0.88 -9.05
N SER A 23 12.23 -1.98 -8.34
CA SER A 23 11.38 -3.18 -8.24
C SER A 23 10.62 -3.29 -6.92
N VAL A 24 10.61 -2.23 -6.10
CA VAL A 24 9.93 -2.20 -4.79
C VAL A 24 8.99 -1.00 -4.68
N LEU A 25 8.08 -1.07 -3.71
CA LEU A 25 7.31 0.09 -3.28
C LEU A 25 7.86 0.59 -1.95
N ILE A 26 7.96 1.91 -1.81
CA ILE A 26 8.27 2.59 -0.58
C ILE A 26 6.97 3.13 0.00
N ALA A 27 6.58 2.62 1.16
CA ALA A 27 5.40 3.06 1.90
C ALA A 27 5.81 3.93 3.07
N THR A 28 5.30 5.16 3.12
CA THR A 28 5.61 6.13 4.17
C THR A 28 4.31 6.58 4.85
N PRO A 29 3.93 5.96 5.98
CA PRO A 29 2.84 6.44 6.82
C PRO A 29 3.21 7.79 7.48
N THR A 30 2.22 8.68 7.64
CA THR A 30 2.41 9.97 8.34
C THR A 30 2.98 9.76 9.74
N GLY A 31 4.05 10.50 10.07
CA GLY A 31 4.68 10.45 11.39
C GLY A 31 5.49 9.19 11.69
N GLN A 32 5.72 8.33 10.70
CA GLN A 32 6.48 7.08 10.84
C GLN A 32 7.62 7.00 9.81
N GLY A 33 8.55 6.07 10.03
CA GLY A 33 9.57 5.74 9.04
C GLY A 33 8.99 5.09 7.79
N TYR A 34 9.77 5.08 6.71
CA TYR A 34 9.39 4.39 5.49
C TYR A 34 9.57 2.87 5.64
N LYS A 35 8.82 2.13 4.83
CA LYS A 35 8.87 0.68 4.70
C LYS A 35 9.11 0.31 3.26
N THR A 36 9.92 -0.72 3.04
CA THR A 36 10.13 -1.31 1.71
C THR A 36 9.21 -2.51 1.56
N LEU A 37 8.32 -2.44 0.56
CA LEU A 37 7.40 -3.49 0.20
C LEU A 37 7.87 -4.18 -1.09
N TYR A 38 7.96 -5.50 -1.03
CA TYR A 38 8.38 -6.37 -2.12
C TYR A 38 7.14 -6.96 -2.80
N ALA A 39 7.16 -7.05 -4.11
CA ALA A 39 6.09 -7.72 -4.85
C ALA A 39 6.17 -9.23 -4.64
N GLU A 40 5.06 -9.86 -4.29
CA GLU A 40 4.92 -11.32 -4.30
C GLU A 40 4.29 -11.80 -5.61
N LYS A 41 3.23 -11.10 -6.02
CA LYS A 41 2.45 -11.35 -7.24
C LYS A 41 1.80 -10.04 -7.68
N LYS A 42 1.01 -10.08 -8.76
CA LYS A 42 0.25 -8.91 -9.21
C LYS A 42 -0.59 -8.38 -8.04
N ASP A 43 -0.54 -7.06 -7.83
CA ASP A 43 -1.30 -6.32 -6.82
C ASP A 43 -1.00 -6.68 -5.35
N PHE A 44 -0.17 -7.70 -5.07
CA PHE A 44 0.15 -8.11 -3.69
C PHE A 44 1.61 -7.84 -3.32
N PHE A 45 1.80 -7.13 -2.21
CA PHE A 45 3.10 -6.70 -1.72
C PHE A 45 3.24 -6.96 -0.22
N PHE A 46 4.47 -7.18 0.25
CA PHE A 46 4.74 -7.46 1.65
C PHE A 46 6.03 -6.82 2.15
N GLU A 47 6.10 -6.53 3.45
CA GLU A 47 7.32 -6.16 4.15
C GLU A 47 8.03 -7.43 4.65
N LYS A 48 9.36 -7.49 4.58
CA LYS A 48 10.12 -8.68 5.05
C LYS A 48 10.26 -8.78 6.57
N GLU A 49 10.28 -7.64 7.26
CA GLU A 49 10.60 -7.58 8.69
C GLU A 49 9.37 -7.62 9.59
N LYS A 50 8.21 -7.23 9.07
CA LYS A 50 6.95 -7.25 9.81
C LYS A 50 5.90 -7.92 8.94
N ASP A 51 4.98 -8.62 9.59
CA ASP A 51 3.84 -9.27 8.95
C ASP A 51 2.83 -8.21 8.49
N VAL A 52 3.24 -7.44 7.48
CA VAL A 52 2.50 -6.36 6.82
C VAL A 52 2.40 -6.70 5.35
N GLN A 53 1.17 -6.76 4.85
CA GLN A 53 0.87 -7.06 3.45
C GLN A 53 -0.12 -6.03 2.91
N LEU A 54 0.06 -5.64 1.66
CA LEU A 54 -0.86 -4.80 0.90
C LEU A 54 -1.41 -5.60 -0.28
N ASP A 55 -2.73 -5.75 -0.34
CA ASP A 55 -3.44 -6.26 -1.51
C ASP A 55 -4.15 -5.10 -2.22
N PHE A 56 -3.58 -4.61 -3.32
CA PHE A 56 -4.10 -3.45 -4.05
C PHE A 56 -5.42 -3.77 -4.75
N THR A 57 -6.40 -2.92 -4.52
CA THR A 57 -7.71 -3.02 -5.17
C THR A 57 -7.76 -2.20 -6.45
N ARG A 58 -8.63 -2.61 -7.36
CA ARG A 58 -8.85 -1.93 -8.64
C ARG A 58 -10.33 -1.68 -8.86
N ASN A 59 -10.62 -0.58 -9.56
CA ASN A 59 -11.97 -0.24 -10.01
C ASN A 59 -12.33 -0.96 -11.33
N ASP A 60 -13.55 -0.72 -11.84
CA ASP A 60 -14.06 -1.31 -13.09
C ASP A 60 -13.26 -0.90 -14.34
N LYS A 61 -12.46 0.17 -14.25
CA LYS A 61 -11.53 0.63 -15.30
C LYS A 61 -10.14 0.01 -15.17
N ASN A 62 -9.97 -0.95 -14.26
CA ASN A 62 -8.71 -1.62 -13.95
C ASN A 62 -7.63 -0.66 -13.38
N GLU A 63 -8.03 0.48 -12.82
CA GLU A 63 -7.16 1.45 -12.16
C GLU A 63 -7.08 1.16 -10.65
N VAL A 64 -5.92 1.39 -10.04
CA VAL A 64 -5.73 1.20 -8.59
C VAL A 64 -6.55 2.24 -7.83
N ASP A 65 -7.48 1.79 -6.99
CA ASP A 65 -8.40 2.63 -6.22
C ASP A 65 -8.21 2.53 -4.69
N GLY A 66 -7.32 1.64 -4.25
CA GLY A 66 -7.09 1.38 -2.84
C GLY A 66 -6.21 0.16 -2.58
N PHE A 67 -6.20 -0.30 -1.34
CA PHE A 67 -5.66 -1.59 -0.95
C PHE A 67 -6.34 -2.13 0.31
N ILE A 68 -6.20 -3.43 0.54
CA ILE A 68 -6.45 -4.08 1.83
C ILE A 68 -5.12 -4.15 2.57
N PHE A 69 -5.09 -3.55 3.75
CA PHE A 69 -3.95 -3.57 4.66
C PHE A 69 -4.09 -4.76 5.60
N HIS A 70 -3.19 -5.72 5.52
CA HIS A 70 -3.13 -6.86 6.43
C HIS A 70 -1.99 -6.61 7.43
N GLN A 71 -2.30 -6.62 8.72
CA GLN A 71 -1.31 -6.52 9.78
C GLN A 71 -1.72 -7.36 10.98
N SER A 72 -0.86 -8.31 11.37
CA SER A 72 -1.05 -9.14 12.57
C SER A 72 -2.43 -9.82 12.62
N GLY A 73 -2.90 -10.33 11.49
CA GLY A 73 -4.20 -10.98 11.34
C GLY A 73 -5.42 -10.05 11.25
N SER A 74 -5.22 -8.73 11.27
CA SER A 74 -6.28 -7.74 11.04
C SER A 74 -6.26 -7.22 9.61
N GLU A 75 -7.43 -6.89 9.06
CA GLU A 75 -7.59 -6.35 7.72
C GLU A 75 -8.29 -4.99 7.74
N ILE A 76 -7.76 -4.01 7.01
CA ILE A 76 -8.33 -2.67 6.89
C ILE A 76 -8.42 -2.29 5.42
N ARG A 77 -9.61 -1.92 4.93
CA ARG A 77 -9.77 -1.40 3.58
C ARG A 77 -9.36 0.07 3.54
N VAL A 78 -8.46 0.40 2.61
CA VAL A 78 -7.85 1.72 2.46
C VAL A 78 -8.16 2.26 1.09
N LYS A 79 -8.66 3.49 1.02
CA LYS A 79 -8.94 4.16 -0.25
C LYS A 79 -7.76 4.99 -0.71
N LYS A 80 -7.52 4.99 -2.01
CA LYS A 80 -6.64 5.97 -2.66
C LYS A 80 -7.34 7.33 -2.67
N ILE A 81 -6.62 8.36 -2.23
CA ILE A 81 -7.13 9.74 -2.13
C ILE A 81 -6.41 10.70 -3.08
N LYS A 82 -5.20 10.36 -3.53
CA LYS A 82 -4.44 11.07 -4.57
C LYS A 82 -3.58 10.11 -5.38
#